data_AF-A0A7Y2MW69-F1
#
_entry.id   AF-A0A7Y2MW69-F1
#
_cell.length_a   1.000
_cell.length_b   1.000
_cell.length_c   1.000
_cell.angle_alpha   90.00
_cell.angle_beta   90.00
_cell.angle_gamma   90.00
#
_symmetry.space_group_name_H-M   'P 1'
#
loop_
_entity.id
_entity.type
_entity.pdbx_description
1 polymer ?
#
loop_
_entity_poly.entity_id
_entity_poly.type
_entity_poly.pdbx_seq_one_letter_code
_entity_poly.pdbx_strand_id
1 'polypeptide(L)'
;MNFLKNLLGDSASGLVSSLVSKAGFTADEAQAFVPEATTSVVGAVKTTGDIDLSNLGAAAQKVMGDIDVPALAKRAGIGPDQAQGGLTAIVPTLLQIIQEKAGGAGGLMSMLGGVTQGGGGMLGGLGKMLGKD
;
A
#
# COMPACT_ATOMS: atom_id res chain seq x y z
N MET A 1 -2.87 0.42 -12.97
CA MET A 1 -3.89 1.33 -12.38
C MET A 1 -5.07 0.61 -11.72
N ASN A 2 -5.45 -0.62 -12.09
CA ASN A 2 -6.58 -1.32 -11.44
C ASN A 2 -6.36 -1.63 -9.94
N PHE A 3 -5.13 -1.94 -9.53
CA PHE A 3 -4.85 -2.27 -8.13
C PHE A 3 -5.18 -1.11 -7.17
N LEU A 4 -4.64 0.09 -7.42
CA LEU A 4 -4.88 1.25 -6.55
C LEU A 4 -6.36 1.64 -6.51
N LYS A 5 -7.06 1.55 -7.64
CA LYS A 5 -8.50 1.80 -7.69
C LYS A 5 -9.30 0.77 -6.88
N ASN A 6 -8.92 -0.51 -6.94
CA ASN A 6 -9.56 -1.57 -6.17
C ASN A 6 -9.25 -1.50 -4.67
N LEU A 7 -8.02 -1.08 -4.33
CA LEU A 7 -7.59 -0.94 -2.94
C LEU A 7 -8.26 0.28 -2.29
N LEU A 8 -8.15 1.45 -2.92
CA LEU A 8 -8.66 2.70 -2.36
C LEU A 8 -10.18 2.81 -2.49
N GLY A 9 -10.76 2.33 -3.59
CA GLY A 9 -12.19 2.43 -3.88
C GLY A 9 -12.74 3.84 -3.59
N ASP A 10 -13.85 3.89 -2.85
CA ASP A 10 -14.50 5.14 -2.43
C ASP A 10 -13.72 5.92 -1.36
N SER A 11 -12.75 5.28 -0.69
CA SER A 11 -11.93 5.94 0.34
C SER A 11 -10.94 6.94 -0.25
N ALA A 12 -10.65 6.86 -1.57
CA ALA A 12 -9.78 7.81 -2.25
C ALA A 12 -10.22 9.26 -2.05
N SER A 13 -11.52 9.54 -2.16
CA SER A 13 -12.08 10.88 -1.94
C SER A 13 -11.93 11.34 -0.50
N GLY A 14 -12.05 10.43 0.47
CA GLY A 14 -11.84 10.74 1.89
C GLY A 14 -10.38 11.07 2.23
N LEU A 15 -9.44 10.41 1.56
CA LEU A 15 -8.01 10.71 1.69
C LEU A 15 -7.66 12.08 1.13
N VAL A 16 -8.19 12.42 -0.06
CA VAL A 16 -8.02 13.74 -0.67
C VAL A 16 -8.56 14.83 0.25
N SER A 17 -9.80 14.69 0.74
CA SER A 17 -10.39 15.66 1.67
C SER A 17 -9.60 15.80 2.97
N SER A 18 -9.03 14.71 3.48
CA SER A 18 -8.19 14.74 4.68
C SER A 18 -6.89 15.50 4.46
N LEU A 19 -6.23 15.33 3.32
CA LEU A 19 -5.00 16.05 2.98
C LEU A 19 -5.24 17.55 2.83
N VAL A 20 -6.33 17.93 2.16
CA VAL A 20 -6.72 19.33 2.01
C VAL A 20 -7.02 19.97 3.37
N SER A 21 -7.76 19.26 4.23
CA SER A 21 -8.21 19.81 5.52
C SER A 21 -7.14 19.80 6.61
N LYS A 22 -6.23 18.82 6.60
CA LYS A 22 -5.28 18.57 7.72
C LYS A 22 -3.83 18.85 7.39
N ALA A 23 -3.44 18.82 6.12
CA ALA A 23 -2.05 18.92 5.71
C ALA A 23 -1.80 20.10 4.75
N GLY A 24 -2.81 20.94 4.52
CA GLY A 24 -2.67 22.17 3.73
C GLY A 24 -2.51 21.95 2.22
N PHE A 25 -2.87 20.77 1.72
CA PHE A 25 -2.80 20.47 0.29
C PHE A 25 -3.89 21.21 -0.48
N THR A 26 -3.60 21.59 -1.72
CA THR A 26 -4.65 21.88 -2.70
C THR A 26 -5.33 20.58 -3.16
N ALA A 27 -6.50 20.68 -3.77
CA ALA A 27 -7.21 19.51 -4.29
C ALA A 27 -6.36 18.75 -5.34
N ASP A 28 -5.67 19.48 -6.22
CA ASP A 28 -4.83 18.90 -7.28
C ASP A 28 -3.59 18.21 -6.70
N GLU A 29 -2.92 18.83 -5.73
CA GLU A 29 -1.79 18.23 -5.02
C GLU A 29 -2.22 16.96 -4.27
N ALA A 30 -3.37 17.00 -3.60
CA ALA A 30 -3.88 15.84 -2.87
C ALA A 30 -4.23 14.69 -3.84
N GLN A 31 -4.84 14.99 -4.99
CA GLN A 31 -5.14 14.00 -6.02
C GLN A 31 -3.89 13.37 -6.63
N ALA A 32 -2.81 14.14 -6.81
CA ALA A 32 -1.52 13.64 -7.27
C ALA A 32 -0.77 12.85 -6.18
N PHE A 33 -0.89 13.27 -4.92
CA PHE A 33 -0.17 12.69 -3.80
C PHE A 33 -0.73 11.36 -3.31
N VAL A 34 -2.06 11.21 -3.22
CA VAL A 34 -2.71 9.98 -2.75
C VAL A 34 -2.22 8.71 -3.46
N PRO A 35 -2.14 8.62 -4.80
CA PRO A 35 -1.67 7.42 -5.47
C PRO A 35 -0.18 7.13 -5.22
N GLU A 36 0.68 8.15 -5.17
CA GLU A 36 2.11 7.99 -4.89
C GLU A 36 2.36 7.56 -3.43
N ALA A 37 1.63 8.16 -2.49
CA ALA A 37 1.71 7.82 -1.07
C ALA A 37 1.18 6.41 -0.82
N THR A 38 0.06 6.03 -1.45
CA THR A 38 -0.48 4.66 -1.37
C THR A 38 0.52 3.64 -1.89
N THR A 39 1.15 3.92 -3.02
CA THR A 39 2.18 3.03 -3.61
C THR A 39 3.38 2.90 -2.68
N SER A 40 3.80 4.00 -2.06
CA SER A 40 4.93 4.00 -1.11
C SER A 40 4.60 3.23 0.16
N VAL A 41 3.40 3.39 0.72
CA VAL A 41 2.92 2.63 1.88
C VAL A 41 2.83 1.13 1.57
N VAL A 42 2.24 0.76 0.43
CA VAL A 42 2.16 -0.64 0.00
C VAL A 42 3.56 -1.23 -0.20
N GLY A 43 4.48 -0.47 -0.79
CA GLY A 43 5.87 -0.86 -0.97
C GLY A 43 6.60 -1.07 0.37
N ALA A 44 6.41 -0.17 1.33
CA ALA A 44 6.95 -0.28 2.68
C ALA A 44 6.39 -1.52 3.38
N VAL A 45 5.07 -1.71 3.40
CA VAL A 45 4.43 -2.89 4.02
C VAL A 45 4.99 -4.20 3.45
N LYS A 46 5.22 -4.26 2.13
CA LYS A 46 5.82 -5.42 1.47
C LYS A 46 7.26 -5.67 1.90
N THR A 47 8.08 -4.61 1.95
CA THR A 47 9.50 -4.71 2.31
C THR A 47 9.68 -5.12 3.77
N THR A 48 8.87 -4.57 4.67
CA THR A 48 8.97 -4.87 6.09
C THR A 48 8.55 -6.32 6.40
N GLY A 49 7.62 -6.91 5.62
CA GLY A 49 7.23 -8.33 5.64
C GLY A 49 6.44 -8.79 6.89
N ASP A 50 6.77 -8.23 8.04
CA ASP A 50 6.21 -8.49 9.37
C ASP A 50 5.74 -7.16 9.99
N ILE A 51 4.59 -6.69 9.50
CA ILE A 51 3.85 -5.58 10.08
C ILE A 51 2.59 -6.14 10.69
N ASP A 52 2.46 -5.94 12.00
CA ASP A 52 1.23 -6.22 12.72
C ASP A 52 0.21 -5.10 12.47
N LEU A 53 -0.68 -5.33 11.52
CA LEU A 53 -1.78 -4.40 11.21
C LEU A 53 -2.85 -4.37 12.29
N SER A 54 -2.82 -5.28 13.28
CA SER A 54 -3.69 -5.21 14.45
C SER A 54 -3.33 -4.03 15.35
N ASN A 55 -2.07 -3.58 15.31
CA ASN A 55 -1.57 -2.39 15.99
C ASN A 55 -1.19 -1.31 14.95
N LEU A 56 -2.21 -0.63 14.42
CA LEU A 56 -2.05 0.41 13.40
C LEU A 56 -1.09 1.53 13.80
N GLY A 57 -0.97 1.85 15.10
CA GLY A 57 -0.03 2.87 15.59
C GLY A 57 1.43 2.46 15.38
N ALA A 58 1.79 1.27 15.84
CA ALA A 58 3.14 0.73 15.65
C ALA A 58 3.45 0.46 14.18
N ALA A 59 2.46 -0.07 13.43
CA ALA A 59 2.57 -0.29 11.99
C ALA A 59 2.83 1.02 11.23
N ALA A 60 2.09 2.10 11.54
CA ALA A 60 2.27 3.39 10.91
C ALA A 60 3.68 3.95 11.13
N GLN A 61 4.21 3.87 12.35
CA GLN A 61 5.58 4.32 12.64
C GLN A 61 6.62 3.54 11.85
N LYS A 62 6.47 2.21 11.78
CA LYS A 62 7.40 1.32 11.04
C LYS A 62 7.37 1.63 9.55
N VAL A 63 6.16 1.75 8.97
CA VAL A 63 5.96 2.09 7.56
C VAL A 63 6.51 3.47 7.21
N MET A 64 6.24 4.48 8.04
CA MET A 64 6.76 5.83 7.81
C MET A 64 8.29 5.88 7.83
N GLY A 65 8.94 5.02 8.62
CA GLY A 65 10.40 4.91 8.65
C GLY A 65 11.01 4.36 7.35
N ASP A 66 10.26 3.52 6.61
CA ASP A 66 10.71 2.91 5.36
C ASP A 66 10.35 3.76 4.12
N ILE A 67 9.54 4.81 4.26
CA ILE A 67 9.14 5.68 3.15
C ILE A 67 10.18 6.79 2.93
N ASP A 68 10.70 6.87 1.71
CA ASP A 68 11.51 8.00 1.25
C ASP A 68 10.62 9.24 1.00
N VAL A 69 10.41 10.01 2.07
CA VAL A 69 9.60 11.25 2.05
C VAL A 69 10.16 12.28 1.06
N PRO A 70 11.48 12.56 1.00
CA PRO A 70 12.05 13.45 -0.01
C PRO A 70 11.75 13.03 -1.45
N ALA A 71 11.86 11.74 -1.79
CA ALA A 71 11.55 11.26 -3.13
C ALA A 71 10.05 11.30 -3.44
N LEU A 72 9.20 11.06 -2.45
CA LEU A 72 7.74 11.18 -2.58
C LEU A 72 7.34 12.63 -2.85
N ALA A 73 7.88 13.57 -2.06
CA ALA A 73 7.61 15.00 -2.20
C ALA A 73 7.96 15.52 -3.60
N LYS A 74 9.14 15.13 -4.12
CA LYS A 74 9.57 15.48 -5.49
C LYS A 74 8.64 14.96 -6.57
N ARG A 75 8.15 13.72 -6.43
CA ARG A 75 7.22 13.11 -7.41
C ARG A 75 5.85 13.78 -7.40
N ALA A 76 5.36 14.14 -6.22
CA ALA A 76 4.10 14.83 -6.05
C ALA A 76 4.18 16.35 -6.31
N GLY A 77 5.38 16.92 -6.51
CA GLY A 77 5.57 18.34 -6.74
C GLY A 77 5.33 19.23 -5.51
N ILE A 78 5.47 18.66 -4.30
CA ILE A 78 5.19 19.35 -3.02
C ILE A 78 6.46 19.45 -2.16
N GLY A 79 6.37 20.24 -1.08
CA GLY A 79 7.44 20.34 -0.08
C GLY A 79 7.60 19.08 0.78
N PRO A 80 8.80 18.79 1.31
CA PRO A 80 9.06 17.63 2.17
C PRO A 80 8.24 17.66 3.47
N ASP A 81 8.08 18.83 4.09
CA ASP A 81 7.27 18.99 5.31
C ASP A 81 5.79 18.70 5.03
N GLN A 82 5.28 19.15 3.87
CA GLN A 82 3.92 18.89 3.41
C GLN A 82 3.72 17.40 3.10
N ALA A 83 4.69 16.74 2.46
CA ALA A 83 4.66 15.30 2.25
C ALA A 83 4.66 14.51 3.57
N GLN A 84 5.48 14.92 4.56
CA GLN A 84 5.54 14.29 5.87
C GLN A 84 4.23 14.46 6.65
N GLY A 85 3.67 15.68 6.68
CA GLY A 85 2.36 15.95 7.26
C GLY A 85 1.25 15.19 6.56
N GLY A 86 1.31 15.12 5.23
CA GLY A 86 0.39 14.36 4.40
C GLY A 86 0.40 12.87 4.72
N LEU A 87 1.58 12.24 4.75
CA LEU A 87 1.75 10.84 5.15
C LEU A 87 1.21 10.60 6.57
N THR A 88 1.56 11.45 7.52
CA THR A 88 1.07 11.32 8.91
C THR A 88 -0.46 11.35 8.98
N ALA A 89 -1.11 12.13 8.10
CA ALA A 89 -2.56 12.24 8.03
C ALA A 89 -3.26 11.02 7.38
N ILE A 90 -2.60 10.34 6.43
CA ILE A 90 -3.26 9.29 5.62
C ILE A 90 -2.73 7.87 5.86
N VAL A 91 -1.52 7.69 6.35
CA VAL A 91 -0.91 6.36 6.57
C VAL A 91 -1.79 5.47 7.46
N PRO A 92 -2.32 5.92 8.61
CA PRO A 92 -3.19 5.09 9.44
C PRO A 92 -4.43 4.59 8.67
N THR A 93 -5.06 5.48 7.89
CA THR A 93 -6.21 5.13 7.05
C THR A 93 -5.83 4.16 5.93
N LEU A 94 -4.68 4.36 5.29
CA LEU A 94 -4.18 3.44 4.26
C LEU A 94 -3.90 2.05 4.81
N LEU A 95 -3.32 1.96 6.00
CA LEU A 95 -3.07 0.67 6.66
C LEU A 95 -4.37 -0.03 7.06
N GLN A 96 -5.36 0.72 7.55
CA GLN A 96 -6.69 0.19 7.81
C GLN A 96 -7.35 -0.33 6.53
N ILE A 97 -7.28 0.43 5.43
CA ILE A 97 -7.79 -0.02 4.12
C ILE A 97 -7.09 -1.31 3.67
N ILE A 98 -5.77 -1.41 3.81
CA ILE A 98 -5.02 -2.62 3.48
C ILE A 98 -5.47 -3.80 4.35
N GLN A 99 -5.66 -3.57 5.66
CA GLN A 99 -6.15 -4.60 6.58
C GLN A 99 -7.54 -5.09 6.17
N GLU A 100 -8.48 -4.18 5.89
CA GLU A 100 -9.88 -4.50 5.57
C GLU A 100 -10.05 -5.09 4.17
N LYS A 101 -9.40 -4.51 3.15
CA LYS A 101 -9.59 -4.89 1.74
C LYS A 101 -8.69 -6.02 1.31
N ALA A 102 -7.47 -6.04 1.82
CA ALA A 102 -6.48 -7.04 1.45
C ALA A 102 -6.37 -8.16 2.49
N GLY A 103 -7.14 -8.14 3.58
CA GLY A 103 -7.01 -9.12 4.66
C GLY A 103 -5.63 -9.06 5.34
N GLY A 104 -5.01 -7.88 5.31
CA GLY A 104 -3.68 -7.61 5.84
C GLY A 104 -2.53 -7.84 4.84
N ALA A 105 -1.29 -7.90 5.36
CA ALA A 105 -0.08 -7.98 4.54
C ALA A 105 -0.04 -9.24 3.66
N GLY A 106 -0.59 -10.37 4.14
CA GLY A 106 -0.67 -11.62 3.40
C GLY A 106 -1.58 -11.55 2.17
N GLY A 107 -2.81 -11.04 2.32
CA GLY A 107 -3.70 -10.91 1.16
C GLY A 107 -3.40 -9.69 0.29
N LEU A 108 -2.65 -8.69 0.79
CA LEU A 108 -2.00 -7.67 -0.05
C LEU A 108 -1.00 -8.33 -1.01
N MET A 109 -0.18 -9.26 -0.52
CA MET A 109 0.70 -10.05 -1.38
C MET A 109 -0.10 -10.90 -2.37
N SER A 110 -1.26 -11.43 -2.01
CA SER A 110 -2.14 -12.14 -2.97
C SER A 110 -2.74 -11.22 -4.02
N MET A 111 -3.15 -10.00 -3.66
CA MET A 111 -3.68 -9.00 -4.60
C MET A 111 -2.64 -8.49 -5.59
N LEU A 112 -1.39 -8.32 -5.15
CA LEU A 112 -0.26 -7.91 -5.99
C LEU A 112 0.36 -9.10 -6.75
N GLY A 113 0.36 -10.26 -6.11
CA GLY A 113 0.92 -11.53 -6.57
C GLY A 113 -0.03 -12.36 -7.44
N GLY A 114 -1.27 -11.91 -7.67
CA GLY A 114 -2.15 -12.43 -8.71
C GLY A 114 -1.59 -12.30 -10.14
N VAL A 115 -0.41 -11.66 -10.29
CA VAL A 115 0.38 -11.59 -11.54
C VAL A 115 1.65 -12.47 -11.45
N THR A 116 1.87 -13.23 -10.37
CA THR A 116 3.05 -14.11 -10.20
C THR A 116 2.71 -15.44 -9.49
N GLN A 117 1.59 -16.07 -9.87
CA GLN A 117 1.42 -17.51 -9.70
C GLN A 117 1.35 -18.20 -11.08
N GLY A 118 2.36 -17.92 -11.90
CA GLY A 118 2.61 -18.57 -13.19
C GLY A 118 3.92 -19.36 -13.22
N GLY A 119 4.54 -19.66 -12.08
CA GLY A 119 5.80 -20.40 -12.07
C GLY A 119 6.10 -21.04 -10.71
N GLY A 120 6.00 -22.36 -10.64
CA GLY A 120 6.78 -23.13 -9.65
C GLY A 120 6.05 -23.97 -8.61
N GLY A 121 4.74 -24.25 -8.74
CA GLY A 121 4.01 -24.97 -7.69
C GLY A 121 3.23 -26.23 -8.06
N MET A 122 3.02 -26.54 -9.35
CA MET A 122 2.11 -27.61 -9.76
C MET A 122 2.69 -28.56 -10.82
N LEU A 123 4.00 -28.82 -10.73
CA LEU A 123 4.69 -29.91 -11.43
C LEU A 123 4.97 -31.11 -10.52
N GLY A 124 4.35 -31.16 -9.33
CA GLY A 124 4.46 -32.28 -8.38
C GLY A 124 3.38 -33.36 -8.51
N GLY A 125 2.33 -33.11 -9.30
CA GLY A 125 1.17 -34.01 -9.40
C GLY A 125 1.21 -35.02 -10.56
N LEU A 126 2.07 -34.81 -11.57
CA LEU A 126 2.10 -35.62 -12.79
C LEU A 126 3.21 -36.68 -12.82
N GLY A 127 4.11 -36.69 -11.83
CA GLY A 127 5.19 -37.67 -11.72
C GLY A 127 4.86 -38.95 -10.93
N LYS A 128 3.68 -39.06 -10.33
CA LYS A 128 3.33 -40.18 -9.41
C LYS A 128 2.24 -41.13 -9.93
N MET A 129 1.82 -41.02 -11.19
CA MET A 129 0.84 -41.96 -11.79
C MET A 129 1.31 -42.59 -13.12
N LEU A 130 2.62 -42.65 -13.35
CA LEU A 130 3.20 -43.30 -14.54
C LEU A 130 4.19 -44.43 -14.18
N GLY A 131 4.07 -45.04 -12.99
CA GLY A 131 4.89 -46.19 -12.64
C GLY A 131 4.27 -47.05 -11.54
N LYS A 132 4.01 -48.32 -11.88
CA LYS A 132 3.30 -49.39 -11.16
C LYS A 132 1.79 -49.38 -11.46
N ASP A 133 1.23 -50.33 -12.21
CA ASP A 133 1.62 -51.73 -12.48
C ASP A 133 1.43 -52.11 -13.96
#